data_AF-A0A367RCT5-F1
#
_entry.id   AF-A0A367RCT5-F1
#
_cell.length_a   1.000
_cell.length_b   1.000
_cell.length_c   1.000
_cell.angle_alpha   90.00
_cell.angle_beta   90.00
_cell.angle_gamma   90.00
#
_symmetry.space_group_name_H-M   'P 1'
#
loop_
_entity.id
_entity.type
_entity.pdbx_description
1 polymer ?
#
loop_
_entity_poly.entity_id
_entity_poly.type
_entity_poly.pdbx_seq_one_letter_code
_entity_poly.pdbx_strand_id
1 'polypeptide(L)'
;MKEQSNRHNIEHIPTEPIITNERVDDIPVLLTQIEHMGVQKLLDKHFPTHGNWQGESLGQVAVIWLTHILSQADHRLNHVQTWASKRLETLKTFVGEGLGELDLTDDRLEAVLRYFDSDSNWYSFEEELGSSLLQVYEIQPQRVRLDSTTASSHCGVNPEGLFQWGHSKDHRPDLAQVKIMLSTSIPLPK
;
A
#
# COMPACT_ATOMS: atom_id res chain seq x y z
N MET A 1 68.48 -3.63 -40.07
CA MET A 1 67.19 -4.07 -39.48
C MET A 1 66.85 -3.15 -38.32
N LYS A 2 65.88 -2.26 -38.51
CA LYS A 2 65.23 -1.48 -37.44
C LYS A 2 63.73 -1.66 -37.64
N GLU A 3 63.13 -2.55 -36.88
CA GLU A 3 61.67 -2.65 -36.78
C GLU A 3 61.19 -1.63 -35.75
N GLN A 4 60.54 -0.56 -36.23
CA GLN A 4 59.64 0.24 -35.42
C GLN A 4 58.24 -0.34 -35.62
N SER A 5 57.78 -1.16 -34.67
CA SER A 5 56.42 -1.68 -34.67
C SER A 5 55.49 -0.69 -33.95
N ASN A 6 54.47 -0.28 -34.70
CA ASN A 6 53.37 0.63 -34.37
C ASN A 6 52.84 0.45 -32.94
N ARG A 7 52.92 1.52 -32.14
CA ARG A 7 52.01 1.69 -30.99
C ARG A 7 50.62 1.98 -31.56
N HIS A 8 49.68 1.05 -31.32
CA HIS A 8 48.27 1.28 -31.58
C HIS A 8 47.79 2.43 -30.70
N ASN A 9 47.48 3.58 -31.31
CA ASN A 9 46.62 4.58 -30.71
C ASN A 9 45.22 3.98 -30.62
N ILE A 10 44.82 3.56 -29.42
CA ILE A 10 43.43 3.26 -29.12
C ILE A 10 42.76 4.63 -28.95
N GLU A 11 42.08 5.09 -29.99
CA GLU A 11 41.21 6.25 -29.91
C GLU A 11 40.12 5.95 -28.88
N HIS A 12 40.20 6.61 -27.73
CA HIS A 12 39.15 6.61 -26.73
C HIS A 12 37.99 7.40 -27.32
N ILE A 13 37.03 6.73 -27.96
CA ILE A 13 35.79 7.35 -28.43
C ILE A 13 35.08 7.86 -27.16
N PRO A 14 34.90 9.17 -26.96
CA PRO A 14 34.16 9.67 -25.83
C PRO A 14 32.69 9.27 -26.03
N THR A 15 32.20 8.36 -25.20
CA THR A 15 30.77 8.04 -25.14
C THR A 15 30.05 9.29 -24.65
N GLU A 16 29.26 9.93 -25.50
CA GLU A 16 28.42 11.04 -25.07
C GLU A 16 27.46 10.56 -23.96
N PRO A 17 27.34 11.29 -22.84
CA PRO A 17 26.45 10.90 -21.77
C PRO A 17 24.99 10.96 -22.26
N ILE A 18 24.28 9.84 -22.13
CA ILE A 18 22.85 9.76 -22.43
C ILE A 18 22.09 10.39 -21.26
N ILE A 19 21.39 11.49 -21.52
CA ILE A 19 20.52 12.14 -20.53
C ILE A 19 19.10 11.57 -20.70
N THR A 20 18.59 10.91 -19.67
CA THR A 20 17.21 10.44 -19.59
C THR A 20 16.43 11.26 -18.55
N ASN A 21 15.12 11.36 -18.73
CA ASN A 21 14.21 12.00 -17.78
C ASN A 21 13.13 11.01 -17.36
N GLU A 22 12.92 10.87 -16.05
CA GLU A 22 11.83 10.09 -15.49
C GLU A 22 10.80 11.00 -14.84
N ARG A 23 9.52 10.63 -14.94
CA ARG A 23 8.43 11.35 -14.30
C ARG A 23 8.14 10.73 -12.94
N VAL A 24 8.40 11.48 -11.88
CA VAL A 24 8.36 11.01 -10.49
C VAL A 24 6.95 11.02 -9.88
N ASP A 25 6.11 12.01 -10.22
CA ASP A 25 4.71 12.13 -9.76
C ASP A 25 4.54 11.96 -8.23
N ASP A 26 3.57 11.15 -7.79
CA ASP A 26 3.18 10.89 -6.41
C ASP A 26 3.95 9.71 -5.76
N ILE A 27 4.79 9.02 -6.53
CA ILE A 27 5.50 7.80 -6.12
C ILE A 27 6.33 8.01 -4.84
N PRO A 28 7.14 9.07 -4.69
CA PRO A 28 7.90 9.28 -3.45
C PRO A 28 7.03 9.38 -2.22
N VAL A 29 5.90 10.09 -2.32
CA VAL A 29 5.00 10.30 -1.18
C VAL A 29 4.36 8.97 -0.78
N LEU A 30 3.91 8.19 -1.77
CA LEU A 30 3.33 6.86 -1.53
C LEU A 30 4.35 5.90 -0.91
N LEU A 31 5.54 5.79 -1.50
CA LEU A 31 6.58 4.88 -1.01
C LEU A 31 7.07 5.26 0.39
N THR A 32 7.33 6.55 0.65
CA THR A 32 7.72 7.00 1.99
C THR A 32 6.61 6.75 3.02
N GLN A 33 5.34 6.96 2.65
CA GLN A 33 4.22 6.66 3.55
C GLN A 33 4.13 5.16 3.85
N ILE A 34 4.26 4.30 2.83
CA ILE A 34 4.22 2.84 2.98
C ILE A 34 5.43 2.35 3.81
N GLU A 35 6.59 2.96 3.63
CA GLU A 35 7.79 2.69 4.43
C GLU A 35 7.58 3.04 5.91
N HIS A 36 7.02 4.23 6.21
CA HIS A 36 6.68 4.63 7.58
C HIS A 36 5.69 3.66 8.25
N MET A 37 4.77 3.08 7.47
CA MET A 37 3.84 2.06 7.95
C MET A 37 4.53 0.69 8.17
N GLY A 38 5.75 0.49 7.68
CA GLY A 38 6.51 -0.75 7.85
C GLY A 38 6.00 -1.92 7.00
N VAL A 39 5.17 -1.66 5.99
CA VAL A 39 4.44 -2.71 5.23
C VAL A 39 5.40 -3.71 4.60
N GLN A 40 6.46 -3.27 3.92
CA GLN A 40 7.42 -4.17 3.26
C GLN A 40 8.02 -5.18 4.25
N LYS A 41 8.49 -4.71 5.41
CA LYS A 41 9.11 -5.56 6.44
C LYS A 41 8.11 -6.57 7.03
N LEU A 42 6.87 -6.13 7.24
CA LEU A 42 5.81 -6.98 7.75
C LEU A 42 5.37 -8.02 6.73
N LEU A 43 5.34 -7.67 5.44
CA LEU A 43 5.06 -8.63 4.37
C LEU A 43 6.13 -9.72 4.32
N ASP A 44 7.41 -9.35 4.30
CA ASP A 44 8.51 -10.33 4.30
C ASP A 44 8.55 -11.20 5.57
N LYS A 45 8.07 -10.67 6.70
CA LYS A 45 7.98 -11.41 7.97
C LYS A 45 6.86 -12.45 7.96
N HIS A 46 5.66 -12.05 7.53
CA HIS A 46 4.45 -12.88 7.67
C HIS A 46 4.16 -13.75 6.45
N PHE A 47 4.76 -13.45 5.30
CA PHE A 47 4.62 -14.21 4.06
C PHE A 47 5.98 -14.76 3.62
N PRO A 48 6.50 -15.81 4.30
CA PRO A 48 7.82 -16.35 3.99
C PRO A 48 7.84 -17.01 2.61
N THR A 49 8.78 -16.57 1.78
CA THR A 49 9.00 -17.17 0.46
C THR A 49 9.84 -18.45 0.56
N HIS A 50 9.39 -19.53 -0.09
CA HIS A 50 10.20 -20.75 -0.28
C HIS A 50 11.16 -20.61 -1.48
N GLY A 51 12.15 -21.50 -1.59
CA GLY A 51 13.35 -21.38 -2.45
C GLY A 51 13.19 -21.22 -3.97
N ASN A 52 11.96 -21.14 -4.48
CA ASN A 52 11.68 -20.74 -5.86
C ASN A 52 11.66 -19.22 -6.05
N TRP A 53 11.55 -18.45 -4.96
CA TRP A 53 11.63 -17.00 -5.02
C TRP A 53 13.09 -16.55 -5.08
N GLN A 54 13.42 -15.77 -6.12
CA GLN A 54 14.75 -15.19 -6.34
C GLN A 54 14.60 -13.67 -6.53
N GLY A 55 15.68 -12.92 -6.69
CA GLY A 55 15.61 -11.46 -6.93
C GLY A 55 15.10 -10.67 -5.72
N GLU A 56 14.38 -9.57 -6.00
CA GLU A 56 13.84 -8.67 -4.96
C GLU A 56 12.87 -9.37 -4.01
N SER A 57 12.77 -8.90 -2.76
CA SER A 57 11.92 -9.54 -1.76
C SER A 57 10.43 -9.46 -2.11
N LEU A 58 9.63 -10.39 -1.57
CA LEU A 58 8.19 -10.42 -1.77
C LEU A 58 7.54 -9.09 -1.36
N GLY A 59 7.94 -8.57 -0.20
CA GLY A 59 7.47 -7.30 0.33
C GLY A 59 7.82 -6.12 -0.57
N GLN A 60 9.02 -6.10 -1.17
CA GLN A 60 9.41 -5.02 -2.09
C GLN A 60 8.58 -5.04 -3.37
N VAL A 61 8.44 -6.20 -4.01
CA VAL A 61 7.59 -6.36 -5.20
C VAL A 61 6.14 -5.96 -4.89
N ALA A 62 5.61 -6.37 -3.75
CA ALA A 62 4.27 -6.02 -3.31
C ALA A 62 4.08 -4.52 -3.03
N VAL A 63 5.07 -3.84 -2.42
CA VAL A 63 5.00 -2.40 -2.16
C VAL A 63 5.08 -1.57 -3.44
N ILE A 64 5.90 -1.97 -4.41
CA ILE A 64 5.94 -1.34 -5.73
C ILE A 64 4.58 -1.51 -6.42
N TRP A 65 4.02 -2.71 -6.36
CA TRP A 65 2.71 -2.97 -6.96
C TRP A 65 1.59 -2.20 -6.28
N LEU A 66 1.57 -2.12 -4.94
CA LEU A 66 0.62 -1.28 -4.19
C LEU A 66 0.76 0.20 -4.60
N THR A 67 1.99 0.69 -4.77
CA THR A 67 2.24 2.05 -5.24
C THR A 67 1.69 2.29 -6.64
N HIS A 68 1.85 1.31 -7.55
CA HIS A 68 1.23 1.36 -8.88
C HIS A 68 -0.30 1.47 -8.79
N ILE A 69 -0.93 0.63 -7.97
CA ILE A 69 -2.38 0.63 -7.77
C ILE A 69 -2.87 2.00 -7.29
N LEU A 70 -2.20 2.58 -6.30
CA LEU A 70 -2.59 3.86 -5.72
C LEU A 70 -2.35 5.03 -6.68
N SER A 71 -1.23 5.03 -7.40
CA SER A 71 -0.86 6.11 -8.33
C SER A 71 -1.68 6.07 -9.62
N GLN A 72 -1.96 4.89 -10.15
CA GLN A 72 -2.62 4.72 -11.46
C GLN A 72 -4.12 4.40 -11.33
N ALA A 73 -4.61 4.11 -10.13
CA ALA A 73 -5.95 3.56 -9.88
C ALA A 73 -6.23 2.30 -10.72
N ASP A 74 -5.20 1.49 -10.98
CA ASP A 74 -5.25 0.30 -11.83
C ASP A 74 -4.63 -0.89 -11.12
N HIS A 75 -5.38 -1.99 -11.03
CA HIS A 75 -4.98 -3.21 -10.33
C HIS A 75 -4.48 -4.31 -11.28
N ARG A 76 -4.49 -4.07 -12.59
CA ARG A 76 -4.10 -5.07 -13.60
C ARG A 76 -2.59 -5.32 -13.60
N LEU A 77 -2.20 -6.58 -13.44
CA LEU A 77 -0.79 -7.01 -13.31
C LEU A 77 0.07 -6.64 -14.52
N ASN A 78 -0.47 -6.81 -15.73
CA ASN A 78 0.26 -6.68 -16.98
C ASN A 78 0.72 -5.24 -17.32
N HIS A 79 0.27 -4.23 -16.58
CA HIS A 79 0.68 -2.84 -16.76
C HIS A 79 1.84 -2.42 -15.85
N VAL A 80 2.13 -3.20 -14.80
CA VAL A 80 3.08 -2.80 -13.75
C VAL A 80 4.50 -2.74 -14.29
N GLN A 81 4.95 -3.76 -15.02
CA GLN A 81 6.30 -3.77 -15.63
C GLN A 81 6.52 -2.56 -16.56
N THR A 82 5.57 -2.30 -17.46
CA THR A 82 5.66 -1.19 -18.42
C THR A 82 5.60 0.18 -17.74
N TRP A 83 4.90 0.27 -16.60
CA TRP A 83 4.87 1.48 -15.79
C TRP A 83 6.18 1.69 -15.03
N ALA A 84 6.76 0.62 -14.48
CA ALA A 84 7.99 0.65 -13.70
C ALA A 84 9.23 0.92 -14.57
N SER A 85 9.31 0.36 -15.78
CA SER A 85 10.45 0.57 -16.70
C SER A 85 10.67 2.04 -17.08
N LYS A 86 9.61 2.86 -17.04
CA LYS A 86 9.69 4.31 -17.30
C LYS A 86 10.19 5.13 -16.10
N ARG A 87 10.38 4.49 -14.95
CA ARG A 87 10.64 5.11 -13.64
C ARG A 87 11.59 4.26 -12.78
N LEU A 88 12.44 3.47 -13.43
CA LEU A 88 13.22 2.44 -12.77
C LEU A 88 14.24 3.05 -11.82
N GLU A 89 14.89 4.14 -12.22
CA GLU A 89 15.89 4.83 -11.38
C GLU A 89 15.22 5.50 -10.17
N THR A 90 14.02 6.05 -10.36
CA THR A 90 13.19 6.55 -9.26
C THR A 90 12.87 5.44 -8.27
N LEU A 91 12.40 4.28 -8.74
CA LEU A 91 12.05 3.15 -7.87
C LEU A 91 13.27 2.57 -7.14
N LYS A 92 14.41 2.42 -7.83
CA LYS A 92 15.68 1.97 -7.23
C LYS A 92 16.14 2.86 -6.09
N THR A 93 15.89 4.17 -6.17
CA THR A 93 16.24 5.11 -5.10
C THR A 93 15.55 4.77 -3.76
N PHE A 94 14.35 4.18 -3.80
CA PHE A 94 13.59 3.80 -2.59
C PHE A 94 13.77 2.32 -2.22
N VAL A 95 13.90 1.44 -3.22
CA VAL A 95 13.85 -0.02 -3.03
C VAL A 95 15.24 -0.65 -2.99
N GLY A 96 16.20 -0.04 -3.69
CA GLY A 96 17.58 -0.51 -3.82
C GLY A 96 18.00 -0.76 -5.28
N GLU A 97 19.31 -0.80 -5.50
CA GLU A 97 19.95 -0.99 -6.83
C GLU A 97 19.69 -2.37 -7.45
N GLY A 98 19.20 -3.34 -6.68
CA GLY A 98 18.91 -4.70 -7.14
C GLY A 98 17.65 -4.80 -8.01
N LEU A 99 16.79 -3.77 -7.99
CA LEU A 99 15.51 -3.79 -8.69
C LEU A 99 15.70 -3.81 -10.21
N GLY A 100 15.27 -4.90 -10.83
CA GLY A 100 15.16 -5.03 -12.28
C GLY A 100 13.72 -4.94 -12.77
N GLU A 101 13.53 -4.63 -14.05
CA GLU A 101 12.19 -4.66 -14.68
C GLU A 101 11.54 -6.05 -14.60
N LEU A 102 12.35 -7.12 -14.63
CA LEU A 102 11.89 -8.50 -14.58
C LEU A 102 11.37 -8.93 -13.21
N ASP A 103 11.63 -8.15 -12.16
CA ASP A 103 11.05 -8.40 -10.83
C ASP A 103 9.56 -8.00 -10.78
N LEU A 104 9.07 -7.27 -11.78
CA LEU A 104 7.73 -6.68 -11.83
C LEU A 104 6.89 -7.24 -13.00
N THR A 105 7.23 -8.42 -13.51
CA THR A 105 6.41 -9.13 -14.51
C THR A 105 5.06 -9.54 -13.94
N ASP A 106 4.08 -9.75 -14.81
CA ASP A 106 2.78 -10.30 -14.40
C ASP A 106 2.91 -11.67 -13.72
N ASP A 107 3.76 -12.56 -14.23
CA ASP A 107 4.06 -13.86 -13.60
C ASP A 107 4.60 -13.70 -12.16
N ARG A 108 5.44 -12.68 -11.92
CA ARG A 108 5.96 -12.36 -10.58
C ARG A 108 4.85 -11.90 -9.65
N LEU A 109 4.01 -11.00 -10.11
CA LEU A 109 2.90 -10.47 -9.31
C LEU A 109 1.82 -11.52 -9.05
N GLU A 110 1.59 -12.41 -10.01
CA GLU A 110 0.72 -13.56 -9.80
C GLU A 110 1.30 -14.49 -8.71
N ALA A 111 2.62 -14.71 -8.71
CA ALA A 111 3.27 -15.47 -7.64
C ALA A 111 3.10 -14.79 -6.27
N VAL A 112 3.14 -13.45 -6.18
CA VAL A 112 2.86 -12.73 -4.92
C VAL A 112 1.48 -13.10 -4.38
N LEU A 113 0.45 -13.12 -5.24
CA LEU A 113 -0.90 -13.50 -4.82
C LEU A 113 -0.98 -14.92 -4.27
N ARG A 114 -0.19 -15.86 -4.82
CA ARG A 114 -0.14 -17.24 -4.29
C ARG A 114 0.46 -17.30 -2.88
N TYR A 115 1.44 -16.44 -2.57
CA TYR A 115 1.95 -16.32 -1.20
C TYR A 115 0.93 -15.69 -0.25
N PHE A 116 0.07 -14.79 -0.76
CA PHE A 116 -0.97 -14.11 0.02
C PHE A 116 -2.25 -14.94 0.23
N ASP A 117 -2.33 -16.17 -0.29
CA ASP A 117 -3.54 -17.02 -0.22
C ASP A 117 -3.85 -17.56 1.20
N SER A 118 -2.95 -17.35 2.17
CA SER A 118 -3.13 -17.85 3.54
C SER A 118 -3.72 -16.79 4.48
N ASP A 119 -4.99 -16.95 4.84
CA ASP A 119 -5.71 -16.09 5.81
C ASP A 119 -4.99 -16.00 7.17
N SER A 120 -4.35 -17.09 7.63
CA SER A 120 -3.65 -17.08 8.93
C SER A 120 -2.51 -16.07 8.96
N ASN A 121 -1.82 -15.90 7.83
CA ASN A 121 -0.71 -14.95 7.71
C ASN A 121 -1.25 -13.51 7.71
N TRP A 122 -2.41 -13.28 7.10
CA TRP A 122 -3.09 -11.99 7.14
C TRP A 122 -3.47 -11.58 8.56
N TYR A 123 -4.02 -12.48 9.38
CA TYR A 123 -4.35 -12.13 10.77
C TYR A 123 -3.13 -11.64 11.56
N SER A 124 -1.98 -12.35 11.45
CA SER A 124 -0.75 -11.92 12.13
C SER A 124 -0.16 -10.63 11.54
N PHE A 125 -0.23 -10.46 10.22
CA PHE A 125 0.18 -9.23 9.54
C PHE A 125 -0.66 -8.03 9.98
N GLU A 126 -1.98 -8.15 9.95
CA GLU A 126 -2.93 -7.09 10.29
C GLU A 126 -2.87 -6.71 11.78
N GLU A 127 -2.66 -7.68 12.67
CA GLU A 127 -2.48 -7.41 14.09
C GLU A 127 -1.23 -6.56 14.35
N GLU A 128 -0.10 -6.91 13.73
CA GLU A 128 1.16 -6.18 13.93
C GLU A 128 1.16 -4.83 13.21
N LEU A 129 0.64 -4.76 11.99
CA LEU A 129 0.45 -3.50 11.27
C LEU A 129 -0.53 -2.59 12.03
N GLY A 130 -1.66 -3.12 12.48
CA GLY A 130 -2.65 -2.37 13.26
C GLY A 130 -2.03 -1.83 14.54
N SER A 131 -1.24 -2.62 15.25
CA SER A 131 -0.55 -2.20 16.48
C SER A 131 0.49 -1.10 16.25
N SER A 132 1.12 -1.04 15.07
CA SER A 132 2.09 0.02 14.74
C SER A 132 1.42 1.33 14.31
N LEU A 133 0.26 1.24 13.66
CA LEU A 133 -0.49 2.39 13.16
C LEU A 133 -1.43 3.01 14.19
N LEU A 134 -2.02 2.18 15.05
CA LEU A 134 -3.00 2.60 16.05
C LEU A 134 -2.28 3.00 17.33
N GLN A 135 -2.31 4.31 17.61
CA GLN A 135 -1.89 4.82 18.91
C GLN A 135 -3.12 4.91 19.81
N VAL A 136 -3.21 3.98 20.76
CA VAL A 136 -4.22 4.04 21.81
C VAL A 136 -3.72 4.96 22.91
N TYR A 137 -4.34 6.11 23.02
CA TYR A 137 -4.09 7.05 24.11
C TYR A 137 -4.98 6.70 25.29
N GLU A 138 -4.40 6.57 26.49
CA GLU A 138 -5.18 6.58 27.72
C GLU A 138 -5.68 8.00 27.98
N ILE A 139 -6.85 8.31 27.41
CA ILE A 139 -7.52 9.58 27.63
C ILE A 139 -8.37 9.43 28.88
N GLN A 140 -8.21 10.34 29.86
CA GLN A 140 -9.11 10.46 31.01
C GLN A 140 -10.15 11.56 30.73
N PRO A 141 -11.28 11.25 30.06
CA PRO A 141 -12.24 12.27 29.66
C PRO A 141 -12.94 12.85 30.90
N GLN A 142 -12.80 14.15 31.13
CA GLN A 142 -13.59 14.87 32.15
C GLN A 142 -15.02 15.16 31.68
N ARG A 143 -15.22 15.30 30.37
CA ARG A 143 -16.51 15.56 29.74
C ARG A 143 -16.60 14.84 28.40
N VAL A 144 -17.69 14.11 28.21
CA VAL A 144 -18.05 13.50 26.93
C VAL A 144 -19.25 14.22 26.34
N ARG A 145 -19.21 14.50 25.04
CA ARG A 145 -20.39 14.91 24.27
C ARG A 145 -21.06 13.66 23.74
N LEU A 146 -22.37 13.57 23.96
CA LEU A 146 -23.19 12.52 23.37
C LEU A 146 -23.97 13.12 22.21
N ASP A 147 -23.61 12.71 21.00
CA ASP A 147 -24.33 13.08 19.79
C ASP A 147 -25.17 11.87 19.36
N SER A 148 -26.50 12.05 19.33
CA SER A 148 -27.41 11.01 18.87
C SER A 148 -27.89 11.31 17.46
N THR A 149 -27.79 10.33 16.57
CA THR A 149 -28.47 10.37 15.27
C THR A 149 -29.36 9.15 15.09
N THR A 150 -30.35 9.28 14.22
CA THR A 150 -31.22 8.18 13.79
C THR A 150 -30.90 7.91 12.33
N ALA A 151 -30.73 6.65 11.97
CA ALA A 151 -30.56 6.23 10.58
C ALA A 151 -31.72 5.32 10.19
N SER A 152 -32.22 5.53 8.97
CA SER A 152 -33.20 4.63 8.35
C SER A 152 -32.47 3.49 7.65
N SER A 153 -33.00 2.27 7.73
CA SER A 153 -32.45 1.09 7.07
C SER A 153 -33.50 0.39 6.22
N HIS A 154 -33.05 -0.17 5.10
CA HIS A 154 -33.88 -1.02 4.23
C HIS A 154 -33.96 -2.47 4.71
N CYS A 155 -33.25 -2.84 5.79
CA CYS A 155 -33.45 -4.15 6.40
C CYS A 155 -34.84 -4.24 7.04
N GLY A 156 -35.42 -5.44 7.03
CA GLY A 156 -36.72 -5.71 7.66
C GLY A 156 -36.67 -5.49 9.18
N VAL A 157 -37.83 -5.18 9.76
CA VAL A 157 -37.96 -5.04 11.22
C VAL A 157 -37.91 -6.42 11.89
N ASN A 158 -37.04 -6.55 12.89
CA ASN A 158 -37.00 -7.71 13.77
C ASN A 158 -37.39 -7.25 15.18
N PRO A 159 -38.51 -7.73 15.76
CA PRO A 159 -38.95 -7.35 17.10
C PRO A 159 -37.93 -7.60 18.21
N GLU A 160 -37.05 -8.60 18.04
CA GLU A 160 -35.96 -8.90 18.98
C GLU A 160 -34.60 -8.34 18.54
N GLY A 161 -34.56 -7.64 17.40
CA GLY A 161 -33.36 -7.07 16.82
C GLY A 161 -33.19 -5.58 17.10
N LEU A 162 -32.06 -5.05 16.63
CA LEU A 162 -31.70 -3.63 16.74
C LEU A 162 -32.50 -2.72 15.79
N PHE A 163 -33.07 -3.27 14.73
CA PHE A 163 -33.81 -2.53 13.71
C PHE A 163 -35.30 -2.66 13.93
N GLN A 164 -35.92 -1.56 14.38
CA GLN A 164 -37.34 -1.52 14.76
C GLN A 164 -38.06 -0.31 14.17
N TRP A 165 -39.38 -0.31 14.24
CA TRP A 165 -40.18 0.86 13.91
C TRP A 165 -39.88 2.00 14.89
N GLY A 166 -39.66 3.21 14.37
CA GLY A 166 -39.29 4.37 15.17
C GLY A 166 -39.55 5.69 14.46
N HIS A 167 -39.20 6.79 15.12
CA HIS A 167 -39.36 8.13 14.55
C HIS A 167 -38.21 8.44 13.56
N SER A 168 -38.55 8.59 12.28
CA SER A 168 -37.60 8.94 11.23
C SER A 168 -37.45 10.46 11.11
N LYS A 169 -36.22 10.96 11.27
CA LYS A 169 -35.86 12.36 10.98
C LYS A 169 -35.77 12.65 9.47
N ASP A 170 -35.71 11.60 8.65
CA ASP A 170 -35.67 11.67 7.18
C ASP A 170 -37.08 11.56 6.55
N HIS A 171 -38.13 11.64 7.37
CA HIS A 171 -39.53 11.47 6.97
C HIS A 171 -39.84 10.13 6.27
N ARG A 172 -39.14 9.06 6.66
CA ARG A 172 -39.34 7.69 6.17
C ARG A 172 -39.87 6.76 7.28
N PRO A 173 -41.16 6.90 7.68
CA PRO A 173 -41.75 6.03 8.70
C PRO A 173 -41.95 4.58 8.22
N ASP A 174 -41.81 4.35 6.91
CA ASP A 174 -41.91 3.06 6.22
C ASP A 174 -40.64 2.20 6.33
N LEU A 175 -39.55 2.74 6.90
CA LEU A 175 -38.29 2.03 7.07
C LEU A 175 -37.96 1.75 8.54
N ALA A 176 -37.27 0.64 8.79
CA ALA A 176 -36.74 0.33 10.10
C ALA A 176 -35.74 1.42 10.52
N GLN A 177 -35.80 1.81 11.78
CA GLN A 177 -34.97 2.85 12.35
C GLN A 177 -33.93 2.23 13.29
N VAL A 178 -32.73 2.81 13.29
CA VAL A 178 -31.69 2.54 14.29
C VAL A 178 -31.22 3.85 14.88
N LYS A 179 -31.03 3.86 16.21
CA LYS A 179 -30.45 5.00 16.92
C LYS A 179 -28.96 4.75 17.10
N ILE A 180 -28.14 5.64 16.55
CA ILE A 180 -26.69 5.61 16.71
C ILE A 180 -26.31 6.68 17.72
N MET A 181 -25.58 6.26 18.76
CA MET A 181 -25.03 7.15 19.78
C MET A 181 -23.52 7.24 19.57
N LEU A 182 -23.03 8.44 19.26
CA LEU A 182 -21.61 8.74 19.27
C LEU A 182 -21.27 9.41 20.60
N SER A 183 -20.24 8.89 21.28
CA SER A 183 -19.61 9.55 22.42
C SER A 183 -18.27 10.11 21.99
N THR A 184 -18.05 11.40 22.16
CA THR A 184 -16.79 12.06 21.82
C THR A 184 -16.23 12.76 23.04
N SER A 185 -14.97 12.46 23.37
CA SER A 185 -14.23 13.22 24.39
C SER A 185 -14.00 14.64 23.86
N ILE A 186 -14.39 15.66 24.63
CA ILE A 186 -14.08 17.05 24.30
C ILE A 186 -12.74 17.41 24.98
N PRO A 187 -11.68 17.75 24.23
CA PRO A 187 -10.53 18.40 24.84
C PRO A 187 -10.96 19.74 25.42
N LEU A 188 -10.59 20.02 26.67
CA LEU A 188 -10.81 21.35 27.24
C LEU A 188 -9.98 22.36 26.43
N PRO A 189 -10.54 23.52 26.02
CA PRO A 189 -9.71 24.60 25.52
C PRO A 189 -8.72 25.00 26.63
N LYS A 190 -7.44 25.14 26.26
CA LYS A 190 -6.38 25.64 27.15
C LYS A 190 -6.71 27.03 27.67
#